data_AF-A0A316LZD2-F1
#
_entry.id   AF-A0A316LZD2-F1
#
_cell.length_a   1.000
_cell.length_b   1.000
_cell.length_c   1.000
_cell.angle_alpha   90.00
_cell.angle_beta   90.00
_cell.angle_gamma   90.00
#
_symmetry.space_group_name_H-M   'P 1'
#
loop_
_entity.id
_entity.type
_entity.pdbx_description
1 polymer ?
#
loop_
_entity_poly.entity_id
_entity_poly.type
_entity_poly.pdbx_seq_one_letter_code
_entity_poly.pdbx_strand_id
1 'polypeptide(L)'
;MSVVKQSGVAYPFTVVEPLFTPASSAVANEAETFKITPNCDDVREVILVRNGSSDKMVTIYFECNENAPRPTTPAQTIGPATEYVLAVDSALLKKADGSFSLVAIPPTGASLSACSFSIASIGMRQTPLY
;
A
#
# COMPACT_ATOMS: atom_id res chain seq x y z
N MET A 1 12.92 -15.02 -3.75
CA MET A 1 12.75 -13.91 -2.78
C MET A 1 14.01 -13.07 -2.80
N SER A 2 13.94 -11.83 -3.29
CA SER A 2 15.04 -10.87 -3.14
C SER A 2 14.92 -10.26 -1.76
N VAL A 3 15.88 -10.53 -0.88
CA VAL A 3 15.95 -9.86 0.43
C VAL A 3 16.56 -8.49 0.16
N VAL A 4 15.77 -7.44 0.27
CA VAL A 4 16.28 -6.06 0.25
C VAL A 4 17.30 -5.94 1.39
N LYS A 5 18.60 -5.93 1.07
CA LYS A 5 19.66 -5.63 2.04
C LYS A 5 19.79 -4.12 2.13
N GLN A 6 19.29 -3.54 3.21
CA GLN A 6 19.50 -2.12 3.51
C GLN A 6 20.88 -1.96 4.16
N SER A 7 21.83 -1.35 3.45
CA SER A 7 23.19 -1.14 3.93
C SER A 7 23.32 0.20 4.66
N GLY A 8 23.59 0.15 5.96
CA GLY A 8 24.03 1.31 6.74
C GLY A 8 22.89 2.25 7.13
N VAL A 9 22.69 2.38 8.44
CA VAL A 9 21.71 3.30 9.01
C VAL A 9 22.53 4.35 9.75
N ALA A 10 22.45 5.60 9.29
CA ALA A 10 23.15 6.69 9.94
C ALA A 10 22.61 6.88 11.37
N TYR A 11 23.47 7.12 12.34
CA TYR A 11 23.02 7.55 13.66
C TYR A 11 22.44 8.99 13.56
N PRO A 12 21.31 9.32 14.22
CA PRO A 12 20.55 8.57 15.21
C PRO A 12 19.29 7.89 14.65
N PHE A 13 19.32 7.34 13.43
CA PHE A 13 18.18 6.64 12.86
C PHE A 13 18.12 5.18 13.33
N THR A 14 16.91 4.69 13.60
CA THR A 14 16.63 3.29 13.89
C THR A 14 15.90 2.69 12.70
N VAL A 15 16.29 1.49 12.26
CA VAL A 15 15.56 0.76 11.22
C VAL A 15 14.19 0.37 11.77
N VAL A 16 13.14 0.69 11.03
CA VAL A 16 11.81 0.15 11.25
C VAL A 16 11.52 -0.79 10.09
N GLU A 17 11.42 -2.08 10.37
CA GLU A 17 11.02 -3.04 9.34
C GLU A 17 9.55 -2.81 8.96
N PRO A 18 9.21 -2.80 7.66
CA PRO A 18 7.83 -2.66 7.24
C PRO A 18 7.02 -3.88 7.67
N LEU A 19 5.94 -3.64 8.41
CA LEU A 19 4.98 -4.69 8.76
C LEU A 19 4.02 -4.90 7.59
N PHE A 20 4.15 -6.04 6.91
CA PHE A 20 3.27 -6.39 5.81
C PHE A 20 1.98 -7.03 6.30
N THR A 21 0.86 -6.49 5.86
CA THR A 21 -0.47 -7.08 5.96
C THR A 21 -0.73 -7.92 4.72
N PRO A 22 -0.79 -9.26 4.82
CA PRO A 22 -1.11 -10.13 3.69
C PRO A 22 -2.60 -10.04 3.34
N ALA A 23 -2.91 -10.24 2.07
CA ALA A 23 -4.27 -10.45 1.61
C ALA A 23 -4.87 -11.70 2.25
N SER A 24 -6.11 -11.57 2.70
CA SER A 24 -6.88 -12.62 3.36
C SER A 24 -7.90 -13.28 2.44
N SER A 25 -8.39 -12.58 1.40
CA SER A 25 -9.42 -13.12 0.53
C SER A 25 -8.89 -14.31 -0.28
N ALA A 26 -9.54 -15.46 -0.10
CA ALA A 26 -9.35 -16.68 -0.87
C ALA A 26 -10.39 -16.85 -1.99
N VAL A 27 -11.33 -15.91 -2.12
CA VAL A 27 -12.42 -15.97 -3.10
C VAL A 27 -11.94 -15.39 -4.43
N ALA A 28 -12.24 -16.09 -5.53
CA ALA A 28 -11.87 -15.62 -6.85
C ALA A 28 -12.65 -14.35 -7.23
N ASN A 29 -11.96 -13.38 -7.84
CA ASN A 29 -12.48 -12.09 -8.28
C ASN A 29 -12.92 -11.13 -7.15
N GLU A 30 -12.73 -11.50 -5.89
CA GLU A 30 -13.11 -10.65 -4.77
C GLU A 30 -12.03 -9.58 -4.52
N ALA A 31 -12.46 -8.32 -4.53
CA ALA A 31 -11.62 -7.21 -4.13
C ALA A 31 -11.45 -7.20 -2.61
N GLU A 32 -10.27 -6.83 -2.13
CA GLU A 32 -10.00 -6.68 -0.70
C GLU A 32 -9.60 -5.24 -0.39
N THR A 33 -10.20 -4.69 0.65
CA THR A 33 -9.91 -3.34 1.14
C THR A 33 -8.98 -3.41 2.33
N PHE A 34 -7.81 -2.81 2.19
CA PHE A 34 -6.82 -2.66 3.24
C PHE A 34 -6.98 -1.29 3.90
N LYS A 35 -7.35 -1.30 5.18
CA LYS A 35 -7.40 -0.09 6.00
C LYS A 35 -5.98 0.26 6.47
N ILE A 36 -5.54 1.47 6.15
CA ILE A 36 -4.23 2.00 6.50
C ILE A 36 -4.45 3.15 7.48
N THR A 37 -3.91 3.01 8.69
CA THR A 37 -3.94 4.06 9.71
C THR A 37 -2.52 4.58 9.91
N PRO A 38 -2.20 5.77 9.41
CA PRO A 38 -0.94 6.44 9.69
C PRO A 38 -0.64 6.50 11.17
N ASN A 39 0.61 6.24 11.53
CA ASN A 39 1.07 6.28 12.92
C ASN A 39 1.34 7.71 13.42
N CYS A 40 1.25 8.71 12.52
CA CYS A 40 1.38 10.12 12.83
C CYS A 40 0.62 10.96 11.81
N ASP A 41 0.42 12.24 12.15
CA ASP A 41 -0.32 13.21 11.33
C ASP A 41 0.41 13.62 10.04
N ASP A 42 1.34 12.80 9.56
CA ASP A 42 2.06 13.06 8.33
C ASP A 42 1.11 13.14 7.15
N VAL A 43 1.38 14.13 6.31
CA VAL A 43 0.63 14.39 5.08
C VAL A 43 1.04 13.40 4.01
N ARG A 44 2.26 12.83 4.06
CA ARG A 44 2.77 11.89 3.06
C ARG A 44 3.03 10.52 3.65
N GLU A 45 2.46 9.50 3.02
CA GLU A 45 2.64 8.09 3.39
C GLU A 45 3.31 7.35 2.24
N VAL A 46 4.19 6.41 2.58
CA VAL A 46 4.78 5.50 1.60
C VAL A 46 4.16 4.12 1.78
N ILE A 47 3.47 3.65 0.74
CA ILE A 47 2.89 2.32 0.69
C ILE A 47 3.80 1.41 -0.11
N LEU A 48 4.27 0.34 0.53
CA LEU A 48 4.92 -0.78 -0.12
C LEU A 48 3.84 -1.78 -0.53
N VAL A 49 3.88 -2.23 -1.78
CA VAL A 49 2.96 -3.23 -2.33
C VAL A 49 3.76 -4.39 -2.89
N ARG A 50 3.36 -5.62 -2.57
CA ARG A 50 3.99 -6.84 -3.09
C ARG A 50 2.96 -7.68 -3.82
N ASN A 51 3.29 -8.05 -5.06
CA ASN A 51 2.60 -9.10 -5.79
C ASN A 51 3.53 -10.32 -5.92
N GLY A 52 3.26 -11.36 -5.14
CA GLY A 52 4.06 -12.59 -5.14
C GLY A 52 3.69 -13.57 -6.26
N SER A 53 2.66 -13.29 -7.06
CA SER A 53 2.33 -14.12 -8.22
C SER A 53 3.42 -14.06 -9.28
N SER A 54 3.77 -15.19 -9.88
CA SER A 54 4.74 -15.27 -10.98
C SER A 54 4.19 -14.83 -12.34
N ASP A 55 2.88 -14.75 -12.51
CA ASP A 55 2.22 -14.65 -13.82
C ASP A 55 0.99 -13.74 -13.84
N LYS A 56 0.46 -13.37 -12.68
CA LYS A 56 -0.78 -12.59 -12.55
C LYS A 56 -0.50 -11.15 -12.17
N MET A 57 -1.30 -10.25 -12.74
CA MET A 57 -1.29 -8.83 -12.40
C MET A 57 -2.41 -8.50 -11.41
N VAL A 58 -2.12 -7.67 -10.42
CA VAL A 58 -3.11 -7.18 -9.45
C VAL A 58 -3.39 -5.71 -9.71
N THR A 59 -4.65 -5.32 -9.74
CA THR A 59 -5.02 -3.91 -9.88
C THR A 59 -5.26 -3.30 -8.51
N ILE A 60 -4.78 -2.09 -8.27
CA ILE A 60 -5.00 -1.37 -7.01
C ILE A 60 -5.51 0.05 -7.28
N TYR A 61 -6.23 0.61 -6.32
CA TYR A 61 -6.54 2.04 -6.24
C TYR A 61 -6.78 2.44 -4.79
N PHE A 62 -6.78 3.75 -4.51
CA PHE A 62 -7.17 4.26 -3.20
C PHE A 62 -8.60 4.81 -3.27
N GLU A 63 -9.36 4.58 -2.21
CA GLU A 63 -10.58 5.35 -1.97
C GLU A 63 -10.18 6.73 -1.47
N CYS A 64 -10.72 7.77 -2.10
CA CYS A 64 -10.53 9.13 -1.66
C CYS A 64 -11.40 9.43 -0.43
N ASN A 65 -11.14 10.55 0.22
CA ASN A 65 -12.04 11.04 1.25
C ASN A 65 -13.43 11.37 0.66
N GLU A 66 -14.47 11.33 1.50
CA GLU A 66 -15.87 11.55 1.09
C GLU A 66 -16.13 12.94 0.49
N ASN A 67 -15.21 13.88 0.72
CA ASN A 67 -15.30 15.27 0.25
C ASN A 67 -14.50 15.51 -1.05
N ALA A 68 -13.87 14.48 -1.62
CA ALA A 68 -13.01 14.61 -2.78
C ALA A 68 -13.84 14.68 -4.08
N PRO A 69 -13.41 15.48 -5.08
CA PRO A 69 -14.10 15.59 -6.36
C PRO A 69 -14.10 14.29 -7.18
N ARG A 70 -13.29 13.30 -6.80
CA ARG A 70 -13.32 11.94 -7.35
C ARG A 70 -13.30 10.95 -6.18
N PRO A 71 -14.19 9.94 -6.14
CA PRO A 71 -14.30 9.01 -5.02
C PRO A 71 -13.13 8.00 -4.95
N THR A 72 -12.36 7.85 -6.03
CA THR A 72 -11.19 6.96 -6.09
C THR A 72 -10.06 7.55 -6.91
N THR A 73 -8.82 7.13 -6.63
CA THR A 73 -7.65 7.45 -7.47
C THR A 73 -7.67 6.65 -8.76
N PRO A 74 -6.93 7.07 -9.81
CA PRO A 74 -6.67 6.23 -10.96
C PRO A 74 -6.11 4.86 -10.54
N ALA A 75 -6.62 3.81 -11.16
CA ALA A 75 -6.17 2.45 -10.89
C ALA A 75 -4.74 2.24 -11.42
N GLN A 76 -3.97 1.43 -10.70
CA GLN A 76 -2.61 1.05 -11.04
C GLN A 76 -2.52 -0.47 -11.15
N THR A 77 -1.75 -0.96 -12.11
CA THR A 77 -1.54 -2.39 -12.32
C THR A 77 -0.17 -2.79 -11.79
N ILE A 78 -0.15 -3.74 -10.86
CA ILE A 78 1.05 -4.29 -10.26
C ILE A 78 1.41 -5.57 -11.01
N GLY A 79 2.56 -5.55 -11.67
CA GLY A 79 3.08 -6.70 -12.43
C GLY A 79 3.36 -7.92 -11.54
N PRO A 80 3.54 -9.10 -12.16
CA PRO A 80 3.94 -10.31 -11.44
C PRO A 80 5.33 -10.15 -10.80
N ALA A 81 5.56 -10.85 -9.69
CA ALA A 81 6.83 -10.93 -8.97
C ALA A 81 7.46 -9.56 -8.68
N THR A 82 6.61 -8.56 -8.45
CA THR A 82 7.02 -7.16 -8.34
C THR A 82 6.78 -6.64 -6.92
N GLU A 83 7.75 -5.87 -6.43
CA GLU A 83 7.58 -4.98 -5.29
C GLU A 83 7.48 -3.54 -5.81
N TYR A 84 6.43 -2.82 -5.40
CA TYR A 84 6.14 -1.47 -5.86
C TYR A 84 6.07 -0.51 -4.67
N VAL A 85 6.53 0.72 -4.87
CA VAL A 85 6.54 1.78 -3.86
C VAL A 85 5.65 2.92 -4.34
N LEU A 86 4.69 3.31 -3.51
CA LEU A 86 3.74 4.38 -3.76
C LEU A 86 3.95 5.47 -2.71
N ALA A 87 4.34 6.67 -3.13
CA ALA A 87 4.22 7.85 -2.28
C ALA A 87 2.83 8.45 -2.49
N VAL A 88 2.05 8.57 -1.42
CA VAL A 88 0.70 9.14 -1.44
C VAL A 88 0.61 10.35 -0.54
N ASP A 89 -0.12 11.36 -1.00
CA ASP A 89 -0.58 12.45 -0.13
C ASP A 89 -1.80 11.95 0.64
N SER A 90 -1.55 11.46 1.86
CA SER A 90 -2.56 10.90 2.73
C SER A 90 -3.60 11.94 3.15
N ALA A 91 -3.32 13.25 3.13
CA ALA A 91 -4.33 14.26 3.46
C ALA A 91 -5.50 14.27 2.47
N LEU A 92 -5.25 13.90 1.20
CA LEU A 92 -6.30 13.79 0.18
C LEU A 92 -7.11 12.49 0.29
N LEU A 93 -6.58 11.49 1.00
CA LEU A 93 -7.17 10.15 1.10
C LEU A 93 -7.78 9.87 2.49
N LYS A 94 -7.31 10.57 3.53
CA LYS A 94 -7.71 10.39 4.92
C LYS A 94 -9.20 10.65 5.08
N LYS A 95 -9.89 9.66 5.65
CA LYS A 95 -11.28 9.71 6.11
C LYS A 95 -11.32 10.41 7.48
N ALA A 96 -12.54 10.68 7.96
CA ALA A 96 -12.74 11.37 9.25
C ALA A 96 -12.13 10.63 10.46
N ASP A 97 -11.92 9.32 10.35
CA ASP A 97 -11.27 8.50 11.37
C ASP A 97 -9.73 8.49 11.30
N GLY A 98 -9.15 9.32 10.42
CA GLY A 98 -7.70 9.44 10.23
C GLY A 98 -7.07 8.33 9.38
N SER A 99 -7.84 7.35 8.93
CA SER A 99 -7.38 6.26 8.07
C SER A 99 -7.64 6.53 6.59
N PHE A 100 -7.01 5.76 5.70
CA PHE A 100 -7.39 5.67 4.29
C PHE A 100 -7.42 4.22 3.83
N SER A 101 -7.98 4.00 2.64
CA SER A 101 -8.25 2.65 2.15
C SER A 101 -7.56 2.42 0.81
N LEU A 102 -6.77 1.35 0.72
CA LEU A 102 -6.27 0.79 -0.53
C LEU A 102 -7.16 -0.39 -0.89
N VAL A 103 -7.71 -0.40 -2.09
CA VAL A 103 -8.46 -1.52 -2.64
C VAL A 103 -7.57 -2.26 -3.61
N ALA A 104 -7.44 -3.57 -3.44
CA ALA A 104 -6.80 -4.46 -4.39
C ALA A 104 -7.84 -5.35 -5.06
N ILE A 105 -7.71 -5.54 -6.37
CA ILE A 105 -8.57 -6.37 -7.20
C ILE A 105 -7.69 -7.44 -7.85
N PRO A 106 -7.96 -8.73 -7.59
CA PRO A 106 -7.23 -9.81 -8.25
C PRO A 106 -7.64 -9.90 -9.73
N PRO A 107 -6.81 -10.51 -10.58
CA PRO A 107 -7.23 -10.78 -11.96
C PRO A 107 -8.35 -11.81 -12.00
N THR A 108 -9.04 -11.87 -13.14
CA THR A 108 -10.17 -12.77 -13.32
C THR A 108 -9.79 -14.23 -13.04
N GLY A 109 -10.58 -14.91 -12.22
CA GLY A 109 -10.39 -16.31 -11.83
C GLY A 109 -9.31 -16.53 -10.76
N ALA A 110 -8.77 -15.47 -10.15
CA ALA A 110 -7.81 -15.57 -9.06
C ALA A 110 -8.31 -14.88 -7.78
N SER A 111 -7.80 -15.32 -6.63
CA SER A 111 -7.93 -14.62 -5.36
C SER A 111 -6.64 -13.85 -5.04
N LEU A 112 -6.72 -12.84 -4.17
CA LEU A 112 -5.56 -12.04 -3.77
C LEU A 112 -4.56 -12.85 -2.94
N SER A 113 -5.04 -13.72 -2.04
CA SER A 113 -4.19 -14.64 -1.30
C SER A 113 -3.42 -15.60 -2.21
N ALA A 114 -4.03 -16.09 -3.30
CA ALA A 114 -3.35 -16.90 -4.32
C ALA A 114 -2.28 -16.10 -5.10
N CYS A 115 -2.39 -14.77 -5.12
CA CYS A 115 -1.35 -13.89 -5.65
C CYS A 115 -0.26 -13.56 -4.61
N SER A 116 -0.35 -14.09 -3.38
CA SER A 116 0.51 -13.72 -2.25
C SER A 116 0.64 -12.19 -2.11
N PHE A 117 -0.48 -11.49 -2.33
CA PHE A 117 -0.52 -10.04 -2.31
C PHE A 117 -0.37 -9.54 -0.87
N SER A 118 0.41 -8.48 -0.66
CA SER A 118 0.56 -7.85 0.66
C SER A 118 0.94 -6.39 0.55
N ILE A 119 0.59 -5.60 1.57
CA ILE A 119 0.97 -4.18 1.64
C ILE A 119 1.61 -3.84 2.98
N ALA A 120 2.43 -2.79 3.02
CA ALA A 120 2.91 -2.17 4.25
C ALA A 120 2.85 -0.65 4.12
N SER A 121 2.56 0.05 5.22
CA SER A 121 2.60 1.52 5.29
C SER A 121 3.82 1.97 6.07
N ILE A 122 4.48 3.01 5.57
CA ILE A 122 5.60 3.66 6.23
C ILE A 122 5.32 5.17 6.25
N GLY A 123 5.04 5.69 7.43
CA GLY A 123 4.92 7.13 7.66
C GLY A 123 6.26 7.81 7.42
N MET A 124 6.27 8.85 6.57
CA MET A 124 7.44 9.68 6.36
C MET A 124 7.17 11.09 6.87
N ARG A 125 7.88 11.48 7.94
CA ARG A 125 7.84 12.85 8.45
C ARG A 125 8.51 13.77 7.45
N GLN A 126 7.73 14.64 6.83
CA GLN A 126 8.29 15.77 6.11
C GLN A 126 8.98 16.66 7.16
N THR A 127 10.31 16.59 7.22
CA THR A 127 11.07 17.55 8.02
C THR A 127 10.90 18.92 7.36
N PRO A 128 10.44 19.97 8.07
CA PRO A 128 10.36 21.29 7.49
C PRO A 128 11.75 21.69 6.98
N LEU A 129 11.85 22.05 5.71
CA LEU A 129 13.00 22.79 5.21
C LEU A 129 12.84 24.21 5.78
N TYR A 130 13.54 24.47 6.89
CA TYR A 130 13.71 25.83 7.41
C TYR A 130 14.54 26.66 6.44
#